data_AF-A0A1V5CTB3-F1
#
_entry.id   AF-A0A1V5CTB3-F1
#
_cell.length_a   1.000
_cell.length_b   1.000
_cell.length_c   1.000
_cell.angle_alpha   90.00
_cell.angle_beta   90.00
_cell.angle_gamma   90.00
#
_symmetry.space_group_name_H-M   'P 1'
#
loop_
_entity.id
_entity.type
_entity.pdbx_description
1 polymer ?
#
loop_
_entity_poly.entity_id
_entity_poly.type
_entity_poly.pdbx_seq_one_letter_code
_entity_poly.pdbx_strand_id
1 'polypeptide(L)'
;MGRNDHTIHIDWIIDQWDRMGHFYASLEIGHATASTAMKRLNGFSGKNHFYRANRELGRIFKTEHILAWMSDRTKRQTTRRGLLKGEQIHNLARDLNYGKRGRITNRNLQEQKNSSSCLTIILACIIHWQATEINRVINKYKPEESGIDLSLLEHVSPITWDNVILYGEYIIDKTLIRP
;
A
#
# COMPACT_ATOMS: atom_id res chain seq x y z
N MET A 1 -28.24 7.53 -6.67
CA MET A 1 -26.94 7.93 -7.24
C MET A 1 -27.15 8.15 -8.74
N GLY A 2 -27.13 9.41 -9.18
CA GLY A 2 -27.61 9.83 -10.50
C GLY A 2 -26.68 9.48 -11.66
N ARG A 3 -27.29 9.22 -12.81
CA ARG A 3 -26.75 8.66 -14.07
C ARG A 3 -25.72 9.53 -14.82
N ASN A 4 -25.23 10.64 -14.24
CA ASN A 4 -24.45 11.68 -14.94
C ASN A 4 -22.94 11.71 -14.68
N ASP A 5 -22.37 10.86 -13.81
CA ASP A 5 -20.94 10.95 -13.42
C ASP A 5 -19.98 10.18 -14.34
N HIS A 6 -20.38 9.86 -15.58
CA HIS A 6 -19.57 9.08 -16.54
C HIS A 6 -18.90 9.93 -17.63
N THR A 7 -19.36 11.16 -17.84
CA THR A 7 -18.78 12.08 -18.82
C THR A 7 -17.67 12.90 -18.19
N ILE A 8 -16.58 13.10 -18.93
CA ILE A 8 -15.47 13.97 -18.53
C ILE A 8 -15.78 15.38 -19.04
N HIS A 9 -15.77 16.36 -18.14
CA HIS A 9 -16.00 17.77 -18.50
C HIS A 9 -14.69 18.44 -18.91
N ILE A 10 -14.37 18.36 -20.20
CA ILE A 10 -13.15 18.94 -20.77
C ILE A 10 -13.16 20.47 -20.63
N ASP A 11 -14.32 21.11 -20.73
CA ASP A 11 -14.47 22.56 -20.62
C ASP A 11 -13.89 23.09 -19.30
N TRP A 12 -14.10 22.38 -18.19
CA TRP A 12 -13.56 22.78 -16.88
C TRP A 12 -12.03 22.71 -16.82
N ILE A 13 -11.42 21.80 -17.59
CA ILE A 13 -9.97 21.68 -17.68
C ILE A 13 -9.42 22.85 -18.49
N ILE A 14 -10.05 23.17 -19.63
CA ILE A 14 -9.66 24.29 -20.48
C ILE A 14 -9.75 25.61 -19.70
N ASP A 15 -10.86 25.83 -18.99
CA ASP A 15 -11.11 27.04 -18.21
C ASP A 15 -10.06 27.32 -17.12
N GLN A 16 -9.32 26.30 -16.67
CA GLN A 16 -8.31 26.41 -15.61
C GLN A 16 -6.91 25.97 -16.06
N TRP A 17 -6.70 25.75 -17.36
CA TRP A 17 -5.48 25.13 -17.89
C TRP A 17 -4.22 25.89 -17.48
N ASP A 18 -4.18 27.20 -17.71
CA ASP A 18 -3.03 28.04 -17.36
C ASP A 18 -2.75 28.04 -15.86
N ARG A 19 -3.80 28.10 -15.05
CA ARG A 19 -3.68 28.08 -13.59
C ARG A 19 -3.18 26.74 -13.08
N MET A 20 -3.59 25.64 -13.72
CA MET A 20 -3.07 24.30 -13.43
C MET A 20 -1.60 24.20 -13.83
N GLY A 21 -1.22 24.73 -15.00
CA GLY A 21 0.17 24.81 -15.44
C GLY A 21 1.06 25.54 -14.44
N HIS A 22 0.65 26.74 -14.00
CA HIS A 22 1.38 27.47 -12.96
C HIS A 22 1.46 26.72 -11.63
N PHE A 23 0.39 26.01 -11.25
CA PHE A 23 0.37 25.22 -10.02
C PHE A 23 1.35 24.05 -10.07
N TYR A 24 1.38 23.29 -11.17
CA TYR A 24 2.31 22.18 -11.34
C TYR A 24 3.76 22.66 -11.51
N ALA A 25 3.99 23.74 -12.25
CA ALA A 25 5.31 24.35 -12.36
C ALA A 25 5.83 24.84 -10.99
N SER A 26 4.96 25.44 -10.17
CA SER A 26 5.34 25.86 -8.81
C SER A 26 5.69 24.67 -7.90
N LEU A 27 5.05 23.52 -8.11
CA LEU A 27 5.37 22.28 -7.39
C LEU A 27 6.70 21.69 -7.86
N GLU A 28 6.94 21.65 -9.17
CA GLU A 28 8.17 21.12 -9.76
C GLU A 28 9.40 21.95 -9.38
N ILE A 29 9.27 23.28 -9.38
CA ILE A 29 10.34 24.21 -8.99
C ILE A 29 10.51 24.26 -7.45
N GLY A 30 9.61 23.63 -6.68
CA GLY A 30 9.70 23.57 -5.21
C GLY A 30 9.23 24.84 -4.49
N HIS A 31 8.63 25.80 -5.20
CA HIS A 31 8.02 27.00 -4.60
C HIS A 31 6.78 26.67 -3.74
N ALA A 32 6.13 25.53 -4.00
CA ALA A 32 5.01 25.04 -3.19
C ALA A 32 5.29 23.63 -2.67
N THR A 33 5.04 23.40 -1.38
CA THR A 33 5.10 22.06 -0.79
C THR A 33 3.85 21.25 -1.13
N ALA A 34 3.97 19.92 -1.18
CA ALA A 34 2.85 19.00 -1.40
C ALA A 34 1.70 19.22 -0.39
N SER A 35 2.02 19.57 0.85
CA SER A 35 1.02 19.87 1.88
C SER A 35 0.26 21.18 1.59
N THR A 36 0.93 22.21 1.10
CA THR A 36 0.30 23.47 0.67
C THR A 36 -0.55 23.28 -0.59
N ALA A 37 -0.05 22.49 -1.55
CA ALA A 37 -0.79 22.10 -2.74
C ALA A 37 -2.09 21.36 -2.38
N MET A 38 -2.01 20.39 -1.46
CA MET A 38 -3.18 19.64 -0.99
C MET A 38 -4.18 20.52 -0.24
N LYS A 39 -3.70 21.47 0.59
CA LYS A 39 -4.57 22.46 1.22
C LYS A 39 -5.27 23.36 0.21
N ARG A 40 -4.64 23.67 -0.93
CA ARG A 40 -5.24 24.48 -2.00
C ARG A 40 -6.28 23.71 -2.83
N LEU A 41 -6.07 22.41 -3.01
CA LEU A 41 -7.03 21.51 -3.67
C LEU A 41 -8.22 21.20 -2.75
N ASN A 42 -7.97 20.96 -1.46
CA ASN A 42 -9.02 20.70 -0.46
C ASN A 42 -9.67 21.97 0.09
N GLY A 43 -9.03 23.13 -0.14
CA GLY A 43 -9.50 24.42 0.33
C GLY A 43 -10.65 24.95 -0.53
N PHE A 44 -11.66 25.49 0.14
CA PHE A 44 -12.76 26.30 -0.38
C PHE A 44 -13.90 25.58 -1.13
N SER A 45 -14.71 24.84 -0.35
CA SER A 45 -16.15 24.59 -0.57
C SER A 45 -16.56 23.93 -1.90
N GLY A 46 -17.80 23.41 -1.97
CA GLY A 46 -18.34 22.66 -3.12
C GLY A 46 -18.37 23.40 -4.47
N LYS A 47 -17.86 24.64 -4.52
CA LYS A 47 -17.74 25.49 -5.71
C LYS A 47 -16.32 25.56 -6.28
N ASN A 48 -15.31 24.92 -5.68
CA ASN A 48 -13.93 25.01 -6.15
C ASN A 48 -13.79 24.47 -7.59
N HIS A 49 -13.81 25.40 -8.55
CA HIS A 49 -13.72 25.09 -9.97
C HIS A 49 -12.32 24.58 -10.34
N PHE A 50 -11.28 25.07 -9.66
CA PHE A 50 -9.92 24.56 -9.80
C PHE A 50 -9.80 23.10 -9.34
N TYR A 51 -10.37 22.74 -8.20
CA TYR A 51 -10.43 21.33 -7.77
C TYR A 51 -11.16 20.45 -8.78
N ARG A 52 -12.31 20.92 -9.30
CA ARG A 52 -13.08 20.19 -10.31
C ARG A 52 -12.26 19.96 -11.58
N ALA A 53 -11.57 20.98 -12.09
CA ALA A 53 -10.68 20.85 -13.24
C ALA A 53 -9.59 19.80 -13.01
N ASN A 54 -8.91 19.85 -11.86
CA ASN A 54 -7.89 18.87 -11.48
C ASN A 54 -8.47 17.44 -11.32
N ARG A 55 -9.69 17.31 -10.78
CA ARG A 55 -10.41 16.03 -10.67
C ARG A 55 -10.71 15.46 -12.06
N GLU A 56 -11.22 16.27 -12.98
CA GLU A 56 -11.53 15.82 -14.35
C GLU A 56 -10.26 15.43 -15.11
N LEU A 57 -9.17 16.20 -14.97
CA LEU A 57 -7.86 15.80 -15.52
C LEU A 57 -7.39 14.47 -14.92
N GLY A 58 -7.52 14.30 -13.59
CA GLY A 58 -7.21 13.03 -12.93
C GLY A 58 -8.07 11.86 -13.42
N ARG A 59 -9.33 12.08 -13.79
CA ARG A 59 -10.21 11.06 -14.39
C ARG A 59 -9.74 10.65 -15.79
N ILE A 60 -9.20 11.57 -16.59
CA ILE A 60 -8.59 11.25 -17.89
C ILE A 60 -7.42 10.28 -17.67
N PHE A 61 -6.45 10.67 -16.84
CA PHE A 61 -5.28 9.82 -16.56
C PHE A 61 -5.66 8.48 -15.94
N LYS A 62 -6.65 8.46 -15.05
CA LYS A 62 -7.18 7.21 -14.48
C LYS A 62 -7.78 6.32 -15.57
N THR A 63 -8.53 6.88 -16.51
CA THR A 63 -9.17 6.13 -17.60
C THR A 63 -8.12 5.55 -18.53
N GLU A 64 -7.14 6.37 -18.96
CA GLU A 64 -6.01 5.91 -19.76
C GLU A 64 -5.24 4.78 -19.05
N HIS A 65 -4.94 4.95 -17.77
CA HIS A 65 -4.26 3.93 -16.97
C HIS A 65 -5.05 2.62 -16.91
N ILE A 66 -6.36 2.68 -16.66
CA ILE A 66 -7.23 1.49 -16.60
C ILE A 66 -7.29 0.80 -17.96
N LEU A 67 -7.42 1.55 -19.07
CA LEU A 67 -7.42 1.00 -20.42
C LEU A 67 -6.08 0.32 -20.74
N ALA A 68 -4.96 0.95 -20.40
CA ALA A 68 -3.63 0.36 -20.55
C ALA A 68 -3.48 -0.92 -19.72
N TRP A 69 -3.97 -0.93 -18.48
CA TRP A 69 -3.94 -2.10 -17.60
C TRP A 69 -4.84 -3.25 -18.10
N MET A 70 -5.99 -2.94 -18.71
CA MET A 70 -6.88 -3.94 -19.31
C MET A 70 -6.33 -4.51 -20.63
N SER A 71 -5.56 -3.72 -21.37
CA SER A 71 -5.05 -4.12 -22.69
C SER A 71 -3.72 -4.88 -22.61
N ASP A 72 -2.85 -4.53 -21.66
CA ASP A 72 -1.49 -5.06 -21.56
C ASP A 72 -1.33 -6.04 -20.38
N ARG A 73 -1.04 -7.31 -20.71
CA ARG A 73 -0.80 -8.36 -19.72
C ARG A 73 0.45 -8.10 -18.88
N THR A 74 1.50 -7.53 -19.46
CA THR A 74 2.77 -7.30 -18.77
C THR A 74 2.61 -6.21 -17.71
N LYS A 75 1.98 -5.07 -18.06
CA LYS A 75 1.59 -4.03 -17.10
C LYS A 75 0.73 -4.59 -15.98
N ARG A 76 -0.27 -5.41 -16.30
CA ARG A 76 -1.12 -6.06 -15.28
C ARG A 76 -0.33 -6.94 -14.32
N GLN A 77 0.58 -7.77 -14.84
CA GLN A 77 1.40 -8.65 -14.02
C GLN A 77 2.32 -7.85 -13.09
N THR A 78 3.00 -6.83 -13.59
CA THR A 78 3.89 -5.98 -12.79
C THR A 78 3.14 -5.23 -11.69
N THR A 79 2.01 -4.59 -12.04
CA THR A 79 1.16 -3.90 -11.06
C THR A 79 0.62 -4.87 -10.01
N ARG A 80 0.14 -6.04 -10.42
CA ARG A 80 -0.38 -7.06 -9.50
C ARG A 80 0.71 -7.61 -8.58
N ARG A 81 1.93 -7.84 -9.08
CA ARG A 81 3.08 -8.23 -8.24
C ARG A 81 3.40 -7.18 -7.18
N GLY A 82 3.36 -5.89 -7.53
CA GLY A 82 3.53 -4.80 -6.58
C GLY A 82 2.43 -4.74 -5.52
N LEU A 83 1.16 -4.85 -5.95
CA LEU A 83 -0.01 -4.86 -5.06
C LEU A 83 0.00 -6.05 -4.11
N LEU A 84 0.27 -7.26 -4.60
CA LEU A 84 0.33 -8.46 -3.77
C LEU A 84 1.38 -8.34 -2.66
N LYS A 85 2.55 -7.75 -2.94
CA LYS A 85 3.57 -7.49 -1.91
C LYS A 85 3.05 -6.54 -0.82
N GLY A 86 2.45 -5.42 -1.21
CA GLY A 86 1.89 -4.44 -0.27
C GLY A 86 0.73 -5.00 0.55
N GLU A 87 -0.19 -5.71 -0.10
CA GLU A 87 -1.33 -6.37 0.55
C GLU A 87 -0.88 -7.44 1.54
N GLN A 88 0.11 -8.26 1.19
CA GLN A 88 0.69 -9.25 2.10
C GLN A 88 1.31 -8.60 3.33
N ILE A 89 2.09 -7.52 3.16
CA ILE A 89 2.66 -6.77 4.28
C ILE A 89 1.56 -6.18 5.16
N HIS A 90 0.53 -5.59 4.55
CA HIS A 90 -0.59 -5.00 5.30
C HIS A 90 -1.44 -6.04 6.01
N ASN A 91 -1.59 -7.24 5.45
CA ASN A 91 -2.27 -8.35 6.09
C ASN A 91 -1.47 -8.87 7.28
N LEU A 92 -0.15 -9.09 7.12
CA LEU A 92 0.73 -9.47 8.24
C LEU A 92 0.72 -8.41 9.34
N ALA A 93 0.77 -7.13 8.98
CA ALA A 93 0.68 -6.01 9.91
C ALA A 93 -0.66 -6.02 10.70
N ARG A 94 -1.76 -6.40 10.03
CA ARG A 94 -3.07 -6.49 10.67
C ARG A 94 -3.12 -7.66 11.65
N ASP A 95 -2.57 -8.80 11.27
CA ASP A 95 -2.54 -10.01 12.10
C ASP A 95 -1.63 -9.82 13.33
N LEU A 96 -0.48 -9.16 13.17
CA LEU A 96 0.38 -8.80 14.30
C LEU A 96 -0.30 -7.84 15.29
N ASN A 97 -1.15 -6.94 14.80
CA ASN A 97 -1.83 -5.92 15.62
C ASN A 97 -3.22 -6.36 16.13
N TYR A 98 -3.41 -7.67 16.33
CA TYR A 98 -4.69 -8.32 16.65
C TYR A 98 -5.39 -7.78 17.90
N GLY A 99 -4.66 -7.19 18.86
CA GLY A 99 -5.22 -6.59 20.06
C GLY A 99 -6.16 -5.39 19.84
N LYS A 100 -6.15 -4.76 18.64
CA LYS A 100 -7.02 -3.61 18.30
C LYS A 100 -7.56 -3.59 16.87
N ARG A 101 -7.60 -4.74 16.17
CA ARG A 101 -7.99 -4.84 14.74
C ARG A 101 -7.22 -3.85 13.82
N GLY A 102 -5.95 -3.59 14.11
CA GLY A 102 -5.15 -2.64 13.31
C GLY A 102 -5.42 -1.16 13.57
N ARG A 103 -6.19 -0.76 14.59
CA ARG A 103 -6.45 0.66 14.90
C ARG A 103 -5.46 1.19 15.93
N ILE A 104 -4.71 2.23 15.57
CA ILE A 104 -3.88 2.99 16.51
C ILE A 104 -4.81 3.85 17.37
N THR A 105 -5.06 3.45 18.62
CA THR A 105 -5.97 4.17 19.55
C THR A 105 -5.27 5.23 20.39
N ASN A 106 -3.94 5.34 20.29
CA ASN A 106 -3.18 6.28 21.11
C ASN A 106 -3.47 7.72 20.65
N ARG A 107 -3.86 8.60 21.57
CA ARG A 107 -4.24 9.99 21.26
C ARG A 107 -3.04 10.85 20.86
N ASN A 108 -1.82 10.46 21.23
CA ASN A 108 -0.61 11.24 21.01
C ASN A 108 0.15 10.79 19.76
N LEU A 109 0.44 11.74 18.85
CA LEU A 109 1.18 11.50 17.60
C LEU A 109 2.52 10.78 17.80
N GLN A 110 3.23 11.07 18.90
CA GLN A 110 4.51 10.42 19.19
C GLN A 110 4.33 8.93 19.53
N GLU A 111 3.29 8.59 20.29
CA GLU A 111 2.96 7.20 20.61
C GLU A 111 2.51 6.44 19.37
N GLN A 112 1.75 7.07 18.47
CA GLN A 112 1.37 6.46 17.20
C GLN A 112 2.58 6.15 16.33
N LYS A 113 3.54 7.09 16.24
CA LYS A 113 4.81 6.90 15.52
C LYS A 113 5.63 5.76 16.13
N ASN A 114 5.75 5.71 17.46
CA ASN A 114 6.49 4.66 18.14
C ASN A 114 5.86 3.28 17.91
N SER A 115 4.54 3.16 18.04
CA SER A 115 3.82 1.91 17.75
C SER A 115 3.99 1.48 16.29
N SER A 116 3.87 2.42 15.35
CA SER A 116 4.09 2.12 13.92
C SER A 116 5.53 1.69 13.65
N SER A 117 6.51 2.33 14.27
CA SER A 117 7.93 1.99 14.11
C SER A 117 8.23 0.59 14.66
N CYS A 118 7.73 0.28 15.85
CA CYS A 118 7.88 -1.05 16.46
C CYS A 118 7.25 -2.14 15.58
N LEU A 119 6.04 -1.90 15.07
CA LEU A 119 5.37 -2.82 14.16
C LEU A 119 6.18 -3.03 12.86
N THR A 120 6.75 -1.97 12.29
CA THR A 120 7.63 -2.08 11.12
C THR A 120 8.87 -2.92 11.41
N ILE A 121 9.47 -2.78 12.59
CA ILE A 121 10.65 -3.58 12.98
C ILE A 121 10.28 -5.06 13.11
N ILE A 122 9.18 -5.38 13.80
CA ILE A 122 8.71 -6.77 13.96
C ILE A 122 8.41 -7.40 12.60
N LEU A 123 7.73 -6.66 11.71
CA LEU A 123 7.49 -7.08 10.33
C LEU A 123 8.80 -7.41 9.60
N ALA A 124 9.80 -6.53 9.69
CA ALA A 124 11.10 -6.73 9.07
C ALA A 124 11.81 -7.98 9.63
N CYS A 125 11.74 -8.21 10.94
CA CYS A 125 12.30 -9.42 11.57
C CYS A 125 11.64 -10.70 11.04
N ILE A 126 10.30 -10.74 10.94
CA ILE A 126 9.58 -11.91 10.43
C ILE A 126 9.94 -12.16 8.96
N ILE A 127 9.90 -11.12 8.12
CA ILE A 127 10.24 -11.24 6.69
C ILE A 127 11.70 -11.70 6.53
N HIS A 128 12.62 -11.18 7.34
CA HIS A 128 14.01 -11.60 7.32
C HIS A 128 14.17 -13.07 7.70
N TRP A 129 13.48 -13.52 8.76
CA TRP A 129 13.49 -14.91 9.18
C TRP A 129 12.95 -15.85 8.08
N GLN A 130 11.83 -15.49 7.44
CA GLN A 130 11.29 -16.25 6.30
C GLN A 130 12.27 -16.36 5.15
N ALA A 131 12.90 -15.24 4.77
CA ALA A 131 13.90 -15.24 3.71
C ALA A 131 15.11 -16.12 4.04
N THR A 132 15.58 -16.10 5.30
CA THR A 132 16.67 -16.96 5.76
C THR A 132 16.28 -18.44 5.79
N GLU A 133 15.05 -18.77 6.18
CA GLU A 133 14.56 -20.15 6.20
C GLU A 133 14.36 -20.71 4.80
N ILE A 134 13.78 -19.92 3.88
CA ILE A 134 13.68 -20.30 2.46
C ILE A 134 15.07 -20.60 1.90
N ASN A 135 16.05 -19.73 2.14
CA ASN A 135 17.44 -19.93 1.72
C ASN A 135 18.05 -21.20 2.35
N ARG A 136 17.83 -21.43 3.65
CA ARG A 136 18.30 -22.62 4.36
C ARG A 136 17.74 -23.90 3.75
N VAL A 137 16.45 -23.94 3.43
CA VAL A 137 15.79 -25.11 2.82
C VAL A 137 16.34 -25.35 1.41
N ILE A 138 16.49 -24.31 0.59
CA ILE A 138 17.06 -24.42 -0.76
C ILE A 138 18.48 -25.02 -0.71
N ASN A 139 19.34 -24.51 0.18
CA ASN A 139 20.71 -24.99 0.29
C ASN A 139 20.80 -26.43 0.83
N LYS A 140 19.89 -26.82 1.72
CA LYS A 140 19.90 -28.16 2.34
C LYS A 140 19.40 -29.24 1.38
N TYR A 141 18.34 -28.96 0.63
CA TYR A 141 17.66 -29.95 -0.20
C TYR A 141 18.02 -29.87 -1.68
N LYS A 142 18.79 -28.86 -2.09
CA LYS A 142 19.31 -28.66 -3.45
C LYS A 142 18.27 -29.04 -4.53
N PRO A 143 17.21 -28.23 -4.65
CA PRO A 143 16.07 -28.55 -5.52
C PRO A 143 16.44 -28.84 -6.99
N GLU A 144 17.56 -28.32 -7.48
CA GLU A 144 18.13 -28.66 -8.80
C GLU A 144 18.41 -30.16 -8.96
N GLU A 145 18.93 -30.81 -7.91
CA GLU A 145 19.20 -32.27 -7.90
C GLU A 145 17.89 -33.08 -7.93
N SER A 146 16.77 -32.46 -7.57
CA SER A 146 15.42 -33.04 -7.62
C SER A 146 14.62 -32.63 -8.87
N GLY A 147 15.24 -31.92 -9.83
CA GLY A 147 14.59 -31.48 -11.07
C GLY A 147 13.64 -30.28 -10.92
N ILE A 148 13.72 -29.55 -9.81
CA ILE A 148 12.93 -28.33 -9.59
C ILE A 148 13.67 -27.14 -10.18
N ASP A 149 12.99 -26.38 -11.04
CA ASP A 149 13.52 -25.17 -11.65
C ASP A 149 13.60 -24.02 -10.62
N LEU A 150 14.82 -23.60 -10.29
CA LEU A 150 15.09 -22.47 -9.40
C LEU A 150 14.56 -21.14 -9.96
N SER A 151 14.31 -21.02 -11.27
CA SER A 151 13.73 -19.81 -11.87
C SER A 151 12.36 -19.45 -11.25
N LEU A 152 11.63 -20.46 -10.76
CA LEU A 152 10.33 -20.28 -10.11
C LEU A 152 10.44 -19.58 -8.75
N LEU A 153 11.61 -19.55 -8.12
CA LEU A 153 11.82 -18.82 -6.85
C LEU A 153 11.62 -17.31 -7.00
N GLU A 154 11.83 -16.75 -8.19
CA GLU A 154 11.55 -15.33 -8.47
C GLU A 154 10.06 -14.98 -8.27
N HIS A 155 9.19 -15.99 -8.25
CA HIS A 155 7.75 -15.82 -8.08
C HIS A 155 7.27 -16.11 -6.65
N VAL A 156 8.16 -16.56 -5.77
CA VAL A 156 7.85 -16.83 -4.36
C VAL A 156 8.07 -15.57 -3.54
N SER A 157 7.03 -15.14 -2.81
CA SER A 157 7.13 -14.03 -1.86
C SER A 157 7.58 -14.56 -0.49
N PRO A 158 8.58 -13.95 0.17
CA PRO A 158 8.96 -14.31 1.53
C PRO A 158 7.99 -13.77 2.60
N ILE A 159 6.90 -13.11 2.18
CA ILE A 159 5.94 -12.41 3.06
C ILE A 159 4.77 -13.35 3.42
N THR A 160 5.04 -14.64 3.62
CA THR A 160 4.05 -15.61 4.11
C THR A 160 4.40 -15.98 5.55
N TRP A 161 3.40 -16.10 6.43
CA TRP A 161 3.60 -16.30 7.87
C TRP A 161 2.75 -17.42 8.49
N ASP A 162 2.16 -18.28 7.66
CA ASP A 162 1.36 -19.44 8.13
C ASP A 162 2.16 -20.40 9.03
N ASN A 163 3.49 -20.37 8.91
CA ASN A 163 4.46 -21.15 9.68
C ASN A 163 4.95 -20.45 10.97
N VAL A 164 4.48 -19.23 11.29
CA VAL A 164 4.92 -18.47 12.47
C VAL A 164 3.75 -18.32 13.45
N ILE A 165 3.98 -18.75 14.70
CA ILE A 165 3.02 -18.52 15.80
C ILE A 165 3.16 -17.06 16.25
N LEU A 166 2.36 -16.16 15.68
CA LEU A 166 2.48 -14.71 15.90
C LEU A 166 2.29 -14.27 17.36
N TYR A 167 1.49 -14.98 18.14
CA TYR A 167 1.15 -14.62 19.52
C TYR A 167 1.92 -15.43 20.57
N GLY A 168 2.85 -16.29 20.12
CA GLY A 168 3.51 -17.27 20.98
C GLY A 168 2.54 -18.34 21.50
N GLU A 169 3.07 -19.21 22.37
CA GLU A 169 2.29 -20.22 23.08
C GLU A 169 1.95 -19.71 24.48
N TYR A 170 0.67 -19.64 24.81
CA TYR A 170 0.21 -19.37 26.17
C TYR A 170 0.10 -20.68 26.94
N ILE A 171 1.12 -20.99 27.73
CA ILE A 171 1.07 -22.12 28.66
C ILE A 171 0.23 -21.66 29.85
N ILE A 172 -1.06 -22.00 29.83
CA ILE A 172 -1.96 -21.69 30.94
C ILE A 172 -1.81 -22.78 31.99
N ASP A 173 -1.23 -22.42 33.14
CA ASP A 173 -1.24 -23.27 34.31
C ASP A 173 -2.66 -23.30 34.91
N LYS A 174 -3.34 -24.43 34.73
CA LYS A 174 -4.72 -24.63 35.21
C LYS A 174 -4.84 -24.56 36.73
N THR A 175 -3.73 -24.67 37.48
CA THR A 175 -3.73 -24.56 38.94
C THR A 175 -3.87 -23.12 39.43
N LEU A 176 -3.59 -22.13 38.58
CA LEU A 176 -3.70 -20.70 38.88
C LEU A 176 -5.07 -20.11 38.53
N ILE A 177 -5.95 -20.89 37.90
CA ILE A 177 -7.32 -20.48 37.55
C ILE A 177 -8.21 -20.72 38.77
N ARG A 178 -8.54 -19.65 39.50
CA ARG A 178 -9.56 -19.70 40.55
C ARG A 178 -10.96 -19.76 39.89
N PRO A 179 -11.88 -20.61 40.39
CA PRO A 179 -13.24 -20.74 39.88
C PRO A 179 -14.07 -19.47 40.08
#